data_AF-A0A838JWE8-F1
#
_entry.id   AF-A0A838JWE8-F1
#
_cell.length_a   1.000
_cell.length_b   1.000
_cell.length_c   1.000
_cell.angle_alpha   90.00
_cell.angle_beta   90.00
_cell.angle_gamma   90.00
#
_symmetry.space_group_name_H-M   'P 1'
#
loop_
_entity.id
_entity.type
_entity.pdbx_description
1 polymer ?
#
loop_
_entity_poly.entity_id
_entity_poly.type
_entity_poly.pdbx_seq_one_letter_code
_entity_poly.pdbx_strand_id
1 'polypeptide(L)'
;VTIDRTYQLNFGGNMDFMNMLERSRLSSKKVSKTQSVTSQMGNGIGKDNIHIGPSDHVPWLDDRKWAYIRMEGRNFGDVPLNLELKLEVWDSPNSAGVVIDAVRCAKAALDRGIGGPLLGPSSYFMKSPPAQFADDVCRQMVEDFIADGSPGTEPDVSDPRVSHVVGREASEPAIVDLPAMDPEPAPARL
;
A
#
# COMPACT_ATOMS: atom_id res chain seq x y z
N VAL A 1 -18.82 15.82 -8.06
CA VAL A 1 -18.07 15.31 -9.23
C VAL A 1 -18.10 13.81 -9.17
N THR A 2 -18.50 13.14 -10.24
CA THR A 2 -18.58 11.67 -10.32
C THR A 2 -17.47 11.17 -11.23
N ILE A 3 -16.80 10.09 -10.87
CA ILE A 3 -15.78 9.44 -11.71
C ILE A 3 -16.45 8.23 -12.37
N ASP A 4 -16.36 8.14 -13.70
CA ASP A 4 -16.99 7.10 -14.50
C ASP A 4 -15.99 6.01 -14.91
N ARG A 5 -14.75 6.39 -15.27
CA ARG A 5 -13.66 5.47 -15.65
C ARG A 5 -12.32 5.99 -15.18
N THR A 6 -11.41 5.09 -14.82
CA THR A 6 -10.04 5.46 -14.47
C THR A 6 -9.04 4.37 -14.84
N TYR A 7 -7.84 4.77 -15.23
CA TYR A 7 -6.72 3.86 -15.27
C TYR A 7 -5.47 4.45 -14.64
N GLN A 8 -4.60 3.56 -14.17
CA GLN A 8 -3.24 3.89 -13.77
C GLN A 8 -2.26 2.88 -14.37
N LEU A 9 -1.27 3.40 -15.10
CA LEU A 9 -0.17 2.63 -15.66
C LEU A 9 1.13 3.07 -14.99
N ASN A 10 1.87 2.13 -14.40
CA ASN A 10 3.13 2.41 -13.72
C ASN A 10 4.27 1.67 -14.42
N PHE A 11 5.43 2.30 -14.55
CA PHE A 11 6.64 1.61 -15.01
C PHE A 11 7.90 2.31 -14.53
N GLY A 12 9.03 1.60 -14.52
CA GLY A 12 10.30 2.10 -13.99
C GLY A 12 11.46 1.20 -14.39
N GLY A 13 12.70 1.61 -14.11
CA GLY A 13 13.91 0.90 -14.54
C GLY A 13 14.59 0.07 -13.46
N ASN A 14 14.21 0.23 -12.19
CA ASN A 14 14.85 -0.45 -11.08
C ASN A 14 14.46 -1.94 -11.00
N MET A 15 15.18 -2.68 -10.14
CA MET A 15 14.96 -4.11 -9.98
C MET A 15 13.59 -4.47 -9.39
N ASP A 16 12.89 -3.59 -8.65
CA ASP A 16 11.52 -3.88 -8.20
C ASP A 16 10.57 -3.98 -9.41
N PHE A 17 10.71 -3.09 -10.41
CA PHE A 17 9.94 -3.16 -11.66
C PHE A 17 10.29 -4.41 -12.48
N MET A 18 11.57 -4.77 -12.58
CA MET A 18 11.97 -6.02 -13.24
C MET A 18 11.39 -7.25 -12.53
N ASN A 19 11.41 -7.27 -11.20
CA ASN A 19 10.79 -8.33 -10.39
C ASN A 19 9.26 -8.40 -10.56
N MET A 20 8.63 -7.32 -11.00
CA MET A 20 7.19 -7.26 -11.25
C MET A 20 6.78 -7.81 -12.63
N LEU A 21 7.72 -8.06 -13.55
CA LEU A 21 7.43 -8.78 -14.80
C LEU A 21 7.15 -10.27 -14.57
N GLU A 22 7.67 -10.82 -13.47
CA GLU A 22 7.52 -12.22 -13.09
C GLU A 22 6.07 -12.48 -12.63
N ARG A 23 5.20 -12.86 -13.57
CA ARG A 23 3.74 -12.99 -13.38
C ARG A 23 3.34 -13.99 -12.29
N SER A 24 4.20 -14.95 -11.98
CA SER A 24 3.99 -15.95 -10.93
C SER A 24 3.98 -15.34 -9.50
N ARG A 25 4.59 -14.16 -9.29
CA ARG A 25 4.62 -13.45 -8.00
C ARG A 25 3.52 -12.37 -7.84
N LEU A 26 2.72 -12.11 -8.88
CA LEU A 26 1.82 -10.95 -8.96
C LEU A 26 0.45 -11.15 -8.30
N SER A 27 0.08 -12.37 -7.87
CA SER A 27 -1.21 -12.62 -7.21
C SER A 27 -1.37 -11.79 -5.92
N SER A 28 -0.31 -11.71 -5.11
CA SER A 28 -0.33 -11.02 -3.81
C SER A 28 -0.27 -9.49 -3.93
N LYS A 29 0.47 -8.94 -4.91
CA LYS A 29 0.65 -7.49 -5.08
C LYS A 29 -0.51 -6.81 -5.85
N LYS A 30 -1.22 -7.53 -6.74
CA LYS A 30 -2.39 -7.00 -7.46
C LYS A 30 -3.55 -6.66 -6.51
N VAL A 31 -3.72 -7.47 -5.46
CA VAL A 31 -4.74 -7.25 -4.42
C VAL A 31 -4.47 -5.95 -3.67
N SER A 32 -3.25 -5.76 -3.15
CA SER A 32 -2.89 -4.57 -2.37
C SER A 32 -3.05 -3.26 -3.14
N LYS A 33 -2.64 -3.18 -4.42
CA LYS A 33 -2.74 -1.93 -5.21
C LYS A 33 -4.17 -1.61 -5.66
N THR A 34 -4.92 -2.63 -6.05
CA THR A 34 -6.31 -2.43 -6.49
C THR A 34 -7.20 -2.05 -5.30
N GLN A 35 -6.95 -2.63 -4.12
CA GLN A 35 -7.71 -2.33 -2.91
C GLN A 35 -7.44 -0.93 -2.38
N SER A 36 -6.20 -0.43 -2.37
CA SER A 36 -5.91 0.94 -1.91
C SER A 36 -6.60 2.02 -2.74
N VAL A 37 -6.78 1.80 -4.06
CA VAL A 37 -7.52 2.73 -4.91
C VAL A 37 -9.04 2.56 -4.70
N THR A 38 -9.53 1.33 -4.55
CA THR A 38 -10.95 1.06 -4.33
C THR A 38 -11.43 1.56 -2.95
N SER A 39 -10.57 1.53 -1.93
CA SER A 39 -10.92 1.94 -0.56
C SER A 39 -11.15 3.44 -0.42
N GLN A 40 -10.48 4.27 -1.23
CA GLN A 40 -10.65 5.73 -1.23
C GLN A 40 -11.73 6.21 -2.21
N MET A 41 -12.14 5.37 -3.16
CA MET A 41 -13.22 5.68 -4.11
C MET A 41 -14.57 5.25 -3.53
N GLY A 42 -15.18 6.13 -2.72
CA GLY A 42 -16.53 5.93 -2.20
C GLY A 42 -17.53 5.59 -3.30
N ASN A 43 -18.29 4.50 -3.11
CA ASN A 43 -19.43 3.98 -3.87
C ASN A 43 -19.62 4.47 -5.32
N GLY A 44 -19.39 3.58 -6.31
CA GLY A 44 -20.12 3.67 -7.58
C GLY A 44 -19.42 3.23 -8.86
N ILE A 45 -18.10 3.00 -8.85
CA ILE A 45 -17.39 2.61 -10.08
C ILE A 45 -17.38 1.09 -10.21
N GLY A 46 -17.97 0.57 -11.29
CA GLY A 46 -17.90 -0.85 -11.61
C GLY A 46 -16.44 -1.29 -11.80
N LYS A 47 -16.09 -2.49 -11.35
CA LYS A 47 -14.71 -3.03 -11.42
C LYS A 47 -14.12 -2.96 -12.83
N ASP A 48 -14.95 -3.12 -13.86
CA ASP A 48 -14.54 -3.08 -15.27
C ASP A 48 -14.15 -1.67 -15.76
N ASN A 49 -14.55 -0.63 -15.01
CA ASN A 49 -14.21 0.77 -15.28
C ASN A 49 -12.93 1.23 -14.55
N ILE A 50 -12.28 0.34 -13.80
CA ILE A 50 -11.01 0.60 -13.10
C ILE A 50 -9.94 -0.31 -13.69
N HIS A 51 -8.93 0.28 -14.31
CA HIS A 51 -7.77 -0.46 -14.82
C HIS A 51 -6.48 -0.02 -14.14
N ILE A 52 -5.99 -0.84 -13.21
CA ILE A 52 -4.66 -0.65 -12.60
C ILE A 52 -3.74 -1.69 -13.21
N GLY A 53 -2.91 -1.24 -14.15
CA GLY A 53 -2.04 -2.10 -14.92
C GLY A 53 -0.90 -2.69 -14.07
N PRO A 54 -0.38 -3.87 -14.45
CA PRO A 54 0.88 -4.37 -13.90
C PRO A 54 2.00 -3.36 -14.18
N SER A 55 3.00 -3.33 -13.30
CA SER A 55 4.15 -2.47 -13.49
C SER A 55 5.05 -3.01 -14.60
N ASP A 56 5.42 -2.17 -15.57
CA ASP A 56 6.36 -2.55 -16.65
C ASP A 56 7.80 -2.14 -16.31
N HIS A 57 8.78 -2.76 -16.97
CA HIS A 57 10.21 -2.47 -16.79
C HIS A 57 10.78 -1.76 -18.02
N VAL A 58 11.37 -0.59 -17.80
CA VAL A 58 12.02 0.21 -18.85
C VAL A 58 13.44 0.53 -18.39
N PRO A 59 14.47 -0.20 -18.88
CA PRO A 59 15.81 -0.18 -18.29
C PRO A 59 16.43 1.21 -18.13
N TRP A 60 16.29 2.09 -19.12
CA TRP A 60 16.92 3.42 -19.12
C TRP A 60 16.23 4.45 -18.19
N LEU A 61 15.17 4.05 -17.49
CA LEU A 61 14.58 4.90 -16.45
C LEU A 61 15.35 4.84 -15.13
N ASP A 62 16.21 3.84 -14.93
CA ASP A 62 16.91 3.59 -13.67
C ASP A 62 15.90 3.62 -12.49
N ASP A 63 16.15 4.41 -11.45
CA ASP A 63 15.26 4.53 -10.28
C ASP A 63 14.04 5.46 -10.49
N ARG A 64 13.89 6.02 -11.70
CA ARG A 64 12.71 6.84 -12.01
C ARG A 64 11.49 5.95 -12.24
N LYS A 65 10.45 6.25 -11.48
CA LYS A 65 9.11 5.69 -11.64
C LYS A 65 8.23 6.68 -12.37
N TRP A 66 7.59 6.21 -13.42
CA TRP A 66 6.57 6.93 -14.15
C TRP A 66 5.20 6.34 -13.81
N ALA A 67 4.22 7.23 -13.63
CA ALA A 67 2.82 6.87 -13.47
C ALA A 67 1.96 7.74 -14.39
N TYR A 68 1.21 7.11 -15.28
CA TYR A 68 0.15 7.75 -16.05
C TYR A 68 -1.18 7.43 -15.41
N ILE A 69 -1.92 8.48 -15.06
CA ILE A 69 -3.24 8.39 -14.45
C ILE A 69 -4.22 9.12 -15.37
N ARG A 70 -5.28 8.44 -15.78
CA ARG A 70 -6.40 9.05 -16.50
C ARG A 70 -7.66 8.87 -15.70
N MET A 71 -8.43 9.94 -15.57
CA MET A 71 -9.74 9.93 -14.93
C MET A 71 -10.77 10.60 -15.84
N GLU A 72 -11.85 9.90 -16.09
CA GLU A 72 -13.03 10.39 -16.80
C GLU A 72 -14.18 10.50 -15.81
N GLY A 73 -14.98 11.56 -15.94
CA GLY A 73 -16.08 11.79 -15.04
C GLY A 73 -17.04 12.87 -15.52
N ARG A 74 -17.92 13.29 -14.63
CA ARG A 74 -18.94 14.30 -14.87
C ARG A 74 -19.00 15.32 -13.74
N ASN A 75 -19.23 16.58 -14.10
CA ASN A 75 -19.43 17.68 -13.15
C ASN A 75 -20.91 18.12 -13.11
N PHE A 76 -21.17 19.29 -12.53
CA PHE A 76 -22.47 19.93 -12.52
C PHE A 76 -23.12 19.93 -13.93
N GLY A 77 -24.38 19.51 -13.98
CA GLY A 77 -25.13 19.39 -15.24
C GLY A 77 -24.71 18.21 -16.13
N ASP A 78 -24.11 17.16 -15.56
CA ASP A 78 -23.60 15.99 -16.29
C ASP A 78 -22.58 16.31 -17.40
N VAL A 79 -21.93 17.48 -17.29
CA VAL A 79 -20.91 17.91 -18.25
C VAL A 79 -19.70 16.97 -18.13
N PRO A 80 -19.27 16.32 -19.24
CA PRO A 80 -18.15 15.39 -19.20
C PRO A 80 -16.83 16.10 -18.92
N LEU A 81 -15.99 15.46 -18.12
CA LEU A 81 -14.64 15.85 -17.76
C LEU A 81 -13.66 14.73 -18.10
N ASN A 82 -12.48 15.11 -18.55
CA ASN A 82 -11.34 14.22 -18.71
C ASN A 82 -10.10 14.86 -18.08
N LEU A 83 -9.37 14.08 -17.30
CA LEU A 83 -8.11 14.48 -16.68
C LEU A 83 -7.05 13.44 -17.01
N GLU A 84 -5.89 13.92 -17.46
CA GLU A 84 -4.69 13.11 -17.64
C GLU A 84 -3.55 13.71 -16.83
N LEU A 85 -2.84 12.85 -16.11
CA LEU A 85 -1.73 13.20 -15.26
C LEU A 85 -0.55 12.27 -15.55
N LYS A 86 0.64 12.85 -15.75
CA LYS A 86 1.92 12.15 -15.72
C LYS A 86 2.64 12.54 -14.44
N LEU A 87 2.98 11.56 -13.62
CA LEU A 87 3.84 11.72 -12.46
C LEU A 87 5.18 11.02 -12.72
N GLU A 88 6.27 11.74 -12.48
CA GLU A 88 7.63 11.21 -12.53
C GLU A 88 8.31 11.49 -11.18
N VAL A 89 8.80 10.43 -10.55
CA VAL A 89 9.45 10.51 -9.24
C VAL A 89 10.64 9.56 -9.17
N TRP A 90 11.56 9.82 -8.25
CA TRP A 90 12.57 8.87 -7.84
C TRP A 90 11.99 7.95 -6.76
N ASP A 91 11.92 6.64 -7.04
CA ASP A 91 11.19 5.68 -6.20
C ASP A 91 11.93 5.36 -4.88
N SER A 92 13.25 5.21 -4.95
CA SER A 92 14.07 4.87 -3.78
C SER A 92 14.15 6.01 -2.76
N PRO A 93 14.45 7.27 -3.12
CA PRO A 93 14.45 8.39 -2.18
C PRO A 93 13.08 8.64 -1.54
N ASN A 94 12.00 8.51 -2.31
CA ASN A 94 10.65 8.66 -1.79
C ASN A 94 10.33 7.61 -0.71
N SER A 95 10.73 6.36 -0.95
CA SER A 95 10.50 5.27 0.01
C SER A 95 11.45 5.35 1.21
N ALA A 96 12.68 5.86 1.02
CA ALA A 96 13.66 5.97 2.09
C ALA A 96 13.17 6.86 3.25
N GLY A 97 12.53 7.99 2.96
CA GLY A 97 11.96 8.87 4.00
C GLY A 97 10.94 8.15 4.87
N VAL A 98 10.02 7.42 4.24
CA VAL A 98 9.00 6.62 4.94
C VAL A 98 9.64 5.55 5.84
N VAL A 99 10.67 4.86 5.34
CA VAL A 99 11.36 3.82 6.11
C VAL A 99 12.12 4.41 7.31
N ILE A 100 12.77 5.57 7.15
CA ILE A 100 13.47 6.25 8.24
C ILE A 100 12.51 6.54 9.39
N ASP A 101 11.35 7.12 9.11
CA ASP A 101 10.38 7.45 10.15
C ASP A 101 9.73 6.21 10.78
N ALA A 102 9.47 5.16 10.00
CA ALA A 102 9.00 3.89 10.53
C ALA A 102 10.00 3.27 11.52
N VAL A 103 11.30 3.26 11.19
CA VAL A 103 12.37 2.75 12.07
C VAL A 103 12.48 3.60 13.34
N ARG A 104 12.35 4.92 13.23
CA ARG A 104 12.35 5.82 14.40
C ARG A 104 11.18 5.53 15.33
N CYS A 105 9.99 5.28 14.78
CA CYS A 105 8.83 4.88 15.58
C CYS A 105 9.03 3.53 16.26
N ALA A 106 9.59 2.55 15.55
CA ALA A 106 9.93 1.25 16.12
C ALA A 106 10.94 1.37 17.28
N LYS A 107 11.95 2.24 17.13
CA LYS A 107 12.92 2.51 18.20
C LYS A 107 12.28 3.18 19.42
N ALA A 108 11.42 4.17 19.21
CA ALA A 108 10.69 4.83 20.30
C ALA A 108 9.77 3.84 21.05
N ALA A 109 9.10 2.93 20.34
CA ALA A 109 8.30 1.87 20.94
C ALA A 109 9.15 0.91 21.78
N LEU A 110 10.30 0.50 21.25
CA LEU A 110 11.24 -0.35 21.97
C LEU A 110 11.72 0.30 23.27
N ASP A 111 12.07 1.58 23.24
CA ASP A 111 12.51 2.33 24.42
C ASP A 111 11.41 2.49 25.48
N ARG A 112 10.14 2.47 25.05
CA ARG A 112 8.95 2.54 25.91
C ARG A 112 8.45 1.15 26.35
N GLY A 113 9.11 0.06 25.94
CA GLY A 113 8.70 -1.31 26.25
C GLY A 113 7.39 -1.74 25.57
N ILE A 114 7.02 -1.10 24.45
CA ILE A 114 5.80 -1.39 23.71
C ILE A 114 6.08 -2.52 22.71
N GLY A 115 5.29 -3.59 22.78
CA GLY A 115 5.33 -4.71 21.85
C GLY A 115 4.11 -4.75 20.94
N GLY A 116 4.18 -5.55 19.88
CA GLY A 116 3.10 -5.71 18.91
C GLY A 116 3.08 -4.63 17.81
N PRO A 117 2.06 -4.64 16.94
CA PRO A 117 1.94 -3.68 15.85
C PRO A 117 1.63 -2.28 16.39
N LEU A 118 2.40 -1.29 15.97
CA LEU A 118 2.09 0.12 16.22
C LEU A 118 1.01 0.56 15.22
N LEU A 119 -0.26 0.48 15.58
CA LEU A 119 -1.38 0.71 14.65
C LEU A 119 -1.29 2.07 13.95
N GLY A 120 -1.00 3.15 14.68
CA GLY A 120 -0.83 4.49 14.08
C GLY A 120 0.28 4.54 13.03
N PRO A 121 1.55 4.37 13.43
CA PRO A 121 2.69 4.30 12.49
C PRO A 121 2.52 3.29 11.35
N SER A 122 1.97 2.10 11.64
CA SER A 122 1.77 1.07 10.63
C SER A 122 0.77 1.52 9.58
N SER A 123 -0.35 2.11 10.00
CA SER A 123 -1.42 2.59 9.10
C SER A 123 -0.99 3.76 8.24
N TYR A 124 -0.03 4.58 8.71
CA TYR A 124 0.50 5.71 7.96
C TYR A 124 1.63 5.34 6.99
N PHE A 125 2.56 4.47 7.40
CA PHE A 125 3.77 4.18 6.62
C PHE A 125 3.65 2.97 5.69
N MET A 126 2.70 2.05 5.94
CA MET A 126 2.61 0.78 5.22
C MET A 126 1.45 0.77 4.22
N LYS A 127 1.66 0.17 3.04
CA LYS A 127 0.63 0.01 2.00
C LYS A 127 -0.47 -0.98 2.38
N SER A 128 -0.18 -1.91 3.29
CA SER A 128 -1.11 -2.95 3.73
C SER A 128 -0.96 -3.13 5.25
N PRO A 129 -1.44 -2.15 6.03
CA PRO A 129 -1.37 -2.19 7.49
C PRO A 129 -2.38 -3.20 8.07
N PRO A 130 -2.24 -3.58 9.36
CA PRO A 130 -3.23 -4.43 10.04
C PRO A 130 -4.64 -3.82 10.09
N ALA A 131 -4.72 -2.50 10.24
CA ALA A 131 -5.94 -1.71 10.17
C ALA A 131 -5.73 -0.54 9.21
N GLN A 132 -6.72 -0.18 8.40
CA GLN A 132 -6.60 0.88 7.41
C GLN A 132 -7.54 2.03 7.77
N PHE A 133 -6.99 3.24 7.87
CA PHE A 133 -7.73 4.48 8.16
C PHE A 133 -7.50 5.52 7.06
N ALA A 134 -8.24 6.63 7.12
CA ALA A 134 -7.98 7.77 6.25
C ALA A 134 -6.61 8.39 6.56
N ASP A 135 -5.94 8.91 5.53
CA ASP A 135 -4.54 9.37 5.64
C ASP A 135 -4.34 10.48 6.68
N ASP A 136 -5.33 11.37 6.85
CA ASP A 136 -5.32 12.44 7.86
C ASP A 136 -5.44 11.89 9.28
N VAL A 137 -6.27 10.85 9.48
CA VAL A 137 -6.38 10.12 10.75
C VAL A 137 -5.08 9.38 11.03
N CYS A 138 -4.53 8.66 10.05
CA CYS A 138 -3.24 7.96 10.19
C CYS A 138 -2.12 8.93 10.60
N ARG A 139 -2.07 10.12 9.99
CA ARG A 139 -1.10 11.16 10.37
C ARG A 139 -1.28 11.59 11.82
N GLN A 140 -2.51 11.87 12.25
CA GLN A 140 -2.78 12.27 13.63
C GLN A 140 -2.36 11.18 14.62
N MET A 141 -2.67 9.91 14.33
CA MET A 141 -2.26 8.78 15.18
C MET A 141 -0.74 8.66 15.33
N VAL A 142 0.03 9.03 14.30
CA VAL A 142 1.51 9.09 14.39
C VAL A 142 1.95 10.23 15.31
N GLU A 143 1.37 11.42 15.18
CA GLU A 143 1.69 12.56 16.05
C GLU A 143 1.35 12.25 17.51
N ASP A 144 0.22 11.60 17.76
CA ASP A 144 -0.21 11.16 19.10
C ASP A 144 0.80 10.15 19.67
N PHE A 145 1.16 9.12 18.89
CA PHE A 145 2.20 8.14 19.29
C PHE A 145 3.53 8.81 19.61
N ILE A 146 3.94 9.83 18.85
CA ILE A 146 5.18 10.57 19.12
C ILE A 146 5.06 11.31 20.47
N ALA A 147 3.93 11.99 20.70
CA ALA A 147 3.69 12.82 21.87
C ALA A 147 3.57 12.04 23.19
N ASP A 148 2.75 10.99 23.23
CA ASP A 148 2.40 10.28 24.48
C ASP A 148 2.81 8.80 24.52
N GLY A 149 3.21 8.23 23.38
CA GLY A 149 3.59 6.82 23.26
C GLY A 149 2.45 5.83 23.17
N SER A 150 1.21 6.29 22.98
CA SER A 150 0.09 5.43 22.65
C SER A 150 0.31 4.80 21.27
N PRO A 151 0.35 3.45 21.13
CA PRO A 151 0.53 2.79 19.83
C PRO A 151 -0.63 3.03 18.83
N GLY A 152 -1.65 3.77 19.25
CA GLY A 152 -2.93 3.93 18.57
C GLY A 152 -3.86 2.77 18.94
N THR A 153 -5.05 3.08 19.43
CA THR A 153 -6.16 2.11 19.50
C THR A 153 -6.94 2.16 18.19
N GLU A 154 -7.77 1.15 17.93
CA GLU A 154 -8.82 1.30 16.92
C GLU A 154 -9.61 2.58 17.24
N PRO A 155 -9.75 3.50 16.28
CA PRO A 155 -10.47 4.74 16.52
C PRO A 155 -11.94 4.42 16.80
N ASP A 156 -12.55 5.25 17.65
CA ASP A 156 -13.95 5.09 18.02
C ASP A 156 -14.82 5.02 16.77
N VAL A 157 -15.56 3.92 16.65
CA VAL A 157 -16.43 3.60 15.51
C VAL A 157 -17.55 4.64 15.33
N SER A 158 -17.82 5.43 16.37
CA SER A 158 -18.77 6.55 16.36
C SER A 158 -18.17 7.89 15.91
N ASP A 159 -16.85 7.96 15.72
CA ASP A 159 -16.16 9.18 15.28
C ASP A 159 -16.42 9.41 13.78
N PRO A 160 -17.04 10.54 13.39
CA PRO A 160 -17.37 10.85 11.99
C PRO A 160 -16.13 11.02 11.08
N ARG A 161 -14.92 11.09 11.64
CA ARG A 161 -13.64 11.09 10.90
C ARG A 161 -13.21 9.68 10.49
N VAL A 162 -13.79 8.64 11.09
CA VAL A 162 -13.51 7.25 10.75
C VAL A 162 -14.39 6.85 9.56
N SER A 163 -13.89 7.12 8.35
CA SER A 163 -14.46 6.48 7.17
C SER A 163 -14.19 4.99 7.27
N HIS A 164 -15.23 4.19 7.52
CA HIS A 164 -15.15 2.73 7.43
C HIS A 164 -14.73 2.33 6.02
N VAL A 165 -13.46 1.99 5.84
CA VAL A 165 -13.06 1.11 4.75
C VAL A 165 -13.43 -0.29 5.22
N VAL A 166 -14.54 -0.81 4.70
CA VAL A 166 -14.98 -2.18 4.95
C VAL A 166 -13.90 -3.15 4.50
N GLY A 167 -13.34 -3.88 5.46
CA GLY A 167 -13.00 -5.29 5.30
C GLY A 167 -11.52 -5.66 5.34
N ARG A 168 -11.05 -6.01 6.53
CA ARG A 168 -10.59 -7.39 6.73
C ARG A 168 -11.04 -7.87 8.10
N GLU A 169 -11.85 -8.93 8.14
CA GLU A 169 -11.72 -9.87 9.25
C GLU A 169 -10.26 -10.33 9.26
N ALA A 170 -9.67 -10.42 10.45
CA ALA A 170 -8.33 -10.96 10.63
C ALA A 170 -8.27 -12.34 9.97
N SER A 171 -7.69 -12.44 8.78
CA SER A 171 -7.32 -13.73 8.23
C SER A 171 -6.25 -14.28 9.17
N GLU A 172 -6.50 -15.45 9.74
CA GLU A 172 -5.54 -16.20 10.56
C GLU A 172 -4.15 -16.12 9.95
N PRO A 173 -3.09 -16.03 10.77
CA PRO A 173 -1.73 -16.01 10.25
C PRO A 173 -1.56 -17.26 9.39
N ALA A 174 -1.27 -17.05 8.10
CA ALA A 174 -0.89 -18.15 7.23
C ALA A 174 0.38 -18.75 7.83
N ILE A 175 0.22 -19.84 8.58
CA ILE A 175 1.30 -20.77 8.85
C ILE A 175 1.71 -21.23 7.46
N VAL A 176 2.81 -20.67 6.96
CA VAL A 176 3.51 -21.27 5.83
C VAL A 176 4.02 -22.59 6.37
N ASP A 177 3.29 -23.67 6.07
CA ASP A 177 3.87 -25.01 6.12
C ASP A 177 5.03 -24.99 5.14
N LEU A 178 6.22 -24.70 5.67
CA LEU A 178 7.46 -24.97 5.00
C LEU A 178 7.44 -26.47 4.68
N PRO A 179 7.52 -26.89 3.40
CA PRO A 179 7.68 -28.29 3.11
C PRO A 179 8.90 -28.77 3.90
N ALA A 180 8.74 -29.89 4.62
CA ALA A 180 9.84 -30.52 5.32
C ALA A 180 11.01 -30.63 4.34
N MET A 181 12.13 -29.97 4.68
CA MET A 181 13.38 -30.17 3.95
C MET A 181 13.73 -31.66 4.09
N ASP A 182 13.68 -32.39 2.99
CA ASP A 182 14.26 -33.73 2.95
C ASP A 182 15.74 -33.61 3.36
N PRO A 183 16.21 -34.45 4.30
CA PRO A 183 17.60 -34.40 4.73
C PRO A 183 18.51 -34.67 3.53
N GLU A 184 19.46 -33.76 3.29
CA GLU A 184 20.51 -33.94 2.30
C GLU A 184 21.19 -35.30 2.50
N PRO A 185 21.39 -36.11 1.44
CA PRO A 185 22.11 -37.36 1.58
C PRO A 185 23.56 -37.08 1.97
N ALA A 186 24.02 -37.74 3.03
CA ALA A 186 25.37 -37.60 3.55
C ALA A 186 26.41 -37.81 2.43
N PRO A 187 27.49 -37.00 2.40
CA PRO A 187 28.51 -37.10 1.37
C PRO A 187 29.14 -38.50 1.41
N ALA A 188 29.22 -39.13 0.23
CA ALA A 188 29.90 -40.41 0.06
C ALA A 188 31.37 -40.25 0.46
N ARG A 189 31.80 -41.02 1.45
CA ARG A 189 33.22 -41.12 1.84
C ARG A 189 33.98 -41.83 0.72
N LEU A 190 35.00 -41.16 0.19
CA LEU A 190 36.21 -41.77 -0.35
C LEU A 190 37.39 -41.20 0.45
#